data_AF-A0A9D1WPV3-F1
#
_entry.id   AF-A0A9D1WPV3-F1
#
_cell.length_a   1.000
_cell.length_b   1.000
_cell.length_c   1.000
_cell.angle_alpha   90.00
_cell.angle_beta   90.00
_cell.angle_gamma   90.00
#
_symmetry.space_group_name_H-M   'P 1'
#
loop_
_entity.id
_entity.type
_entity.pdbx_description
1 polymer ?
#
loop_
_entity_poly.entity_id
_entity_poly.type
_entity_poly.pdbx_seq_one_letter_code
_entity_poly.pdbx_strand_id
1 'polypeptide(L)'
;MLDSAYQIIQAGNYRCPDSFKEILRQYQEEDFRLDYEYRRFYSAYDQLEETAAFEPLRDLIENIYTNEYLETLLPKWNAAIQESDAFMALPLQRDFYARNLKNAKERTVVIISDAMRYEVGKELFRRVQDDPKCTAKLEVQLSVLPSYTRLGMAALLPHTELTLTDDFKVLIDGQPCENLSEREAILRKCSPDSVCVQFDSIKSLKIADLRSIFTGKQVVYVYHNQIDARGDKPNTEDEVFVACQEAITEIIDLIRRISTSANTYRFIVTADHG
;
A
#
# COMPACT_ATOMS: atom_id res chain seq x y z
N MET A 1 -12.74 -20.08 -0.71
CA MET A 1 -13.29 -20.06 0.66
C MET A 1 -12.69 -21.18 1.53
N LEU A 2 -13.01 -22.45 1.30
CA LEU A 2 -12.57 -23.55 2.20
C LEU A 2 -11.06 -23.70 2.31
N ASP A 3 -10.31 -23.51 1.22
CA ASP A 3 -8.84 -23.53 1.27
C ASP A 3 -8.29 -22.43 2.19
N SER A 4 -8.82 -21.21 2.08
CA SER A 4 -8.45 -20.08 2.95
C SER A 4 -8.81 -20.36 4.41
N ALA A 5 -10.00 -20.92 4.64
CA ALA A 5 -10.43 -21.32 5.97
C ALA A 5 -9.48 -22.35 6.59
N TYR A 6 -9.05 -23.35 5.83
CA TYR A 6 -8.08 -24.35 6.28
C TYR A 6 -6.75 -23.70 6.67
N GLN A 7 -6.21 -22.78 5.86
CA GLN A 7 -4.95 -22.08 6.17
C GLN A 7 -5.05 -21.29 7.47
N ILE A 8 -6.16 -20.59 7.72
CA ILE A 8 -6.37 -19.84 8.96
C ILE A 8 -6.54 -20.79 10.16
N ILE A 9 -7.27 -21.90 10.01
CA ILE A 9 -7.45 -22.89 11.08
C ILE A 9 -6.12 -23.49 11.52
N GLN A 10 -5.17 -23.70 10.59
CA GLN A 10 -3.82 -24.16 10.94
C GLN A 10 -3.05 -23.18 11.82
N ALA A 11 -3.43 -21.90 11.83
CA ALA A 11 -2.83 -20.86 12.65
C ALA A 11 -3.46 -20.73 14.04
N GLY A 12 -4.39 -21.62 14.44
CA GLY A 12 -5.03 -21.59 15.75
C GLY A 12 -4.11 -21.81 16.97
N ASN A 13 -2.80 -21.96 16.77
CA ASN A 13 -1.77 -21.92 17.81
C ASN A 13 -0.66 -20.94 17.43
N TYR A 14 -1.06 -19.75 16.97
CA TYR A 14 -0.15 -18.73 16.48
C TYR A 14 0.90 -18.36 17.54
N ARG A 15 2.13 -18.11 17.09
CA ARG A 15 3.23 -17.65 17.93
C ARG A 15 3.90 -16.47 17.27
N CYS A 16 4.05 -15.40 18.02
CA CYS A 16 4.77 -14.22 17.60
C CYS A 16 6.14 -14.16 18.32
N PRO A 17 7.24 -13.75 17.67
CA PRO A 17 8.54 -13.56 18.31
C PRO A 17 8.50 -12.34 19.24
N ASP A 18 9.53 -12.16 20.07
CA ASP A 18 9.57 -11.04 21.02
C ASP A 18 10.27 -9.79 20.48
N SER A 19 11.27 -9.94 19.61
CA SER A 19 12.05 -8.79 19.11
C SER A 19 11.47 -8.19 17.84
N PHE A 20 11.54 -6.86 17.68
CA PHE A 20 10.93 -6.14 16.56
C PHE A 20 11.39 -6.65 15.19
N LYS A 21 12.69 -6.90 15.03
CA LYS A 21 13.28 -7.44 13.79
C LYS A 21 12.71 -8.81 13.40
N GLU A 22 12.57 -9.71 14.38
CA GLU A 22 12.02 -11.04 14.13
C GLU A 22 10.51 -11.00 13.87
N ILE A 23 9.76 -10.12 14.54
CA ILE A 23 8.34 -9.91 14.23
C ILE A 23 8.18 -9.43 12.78
N LEU A 24 8.95 -8.43 12.36
CA LEU A 24 8.95 -7.93 10.98
C LEU A 24 9.32 -9.03 9.98
N ARG A 25 10.30 -9.86 10.31
CA ARG A 25 10.74 -10.96 9.45
C ARG A 25 9.65 -12.02 9.32
N GLN A 26 9.09 -12.47 10.44
CA GLN A 26 8.02 -13.47 10.44
C GLN A 26 6.81 -12.98 9.65
N TYR A 27 6.42 -11.71 9.80
CA TYR A 27 5.34 -11.15 9.02
C TYR A 27 5.64 -11.13 7.51
N GLN A 28 6.86 -10.78 7.11
CA GLN A 28 7.25 -10.74 5.69
C GLN A 28 7.32 -12.12 5.02
N GLU A 29 7.73 -13.15 5.76
CA GLU A 29 7.96 -14.51 5.27
C GLU A 29 6.70 -15.40 5.39
N GLU A 30 5.92 -15.20 6.46
CA GLU A 30 4.87 -16.12 6.90
C GLU A 30 3.54 -15.40 7.19
N ASP A 31 3.49 -14.49 8.17
CA ASP A 31 2.19 -14.04 8.74
C ASP A 31 1.35 -13.18 7.79
N PHE A 32 1.94 -12.54 6.77
CA PHE A 32 1.16 -11.87 5.72
C PHE A 32 0.15 -12.82 5.04
N ARG A 33 0.40 -14.14 5.10
CA ARG A 33 -0.53 -15.16 4.57
C ARG A 33 -1.82 -15.22 5.38
N LEU A 34 -1.79 -14.91 6.68
CA LEU A 34 -3.00 -14.87 7.50
C LEU A 34 -3.92 -13.75 7.04
N ASP A 35 -3.39 -12.53 6.88
CA ASP A 35 -4.16 -11.39 6.35
C ASP A 35 -4.66 -11.67 4.92
N TYR A 36 -3.81 -12.30 4.09
CA TYR A 36 -4.14 -12.69 2.71
C TYR A 36 -5.31 -13.69 2.66
N GLU A 37 -5.22 -14.77 3.43
CA GLU A 37 -6.25 -15.81 3.44
C GLU A 37 -7.52 -15.32 4.15
N TYR A 38 -7.41 -14.47 5.17
CA TYR A 38 -8.55 -13.84 5.82
C TYR A 38 -9.35 -12.99 4.82
N ARG A 39 -8.67 -12.10 4.07
CA ARG A 39 -9.31 -11.32 3.01
C ARG A 39 -9.93 -12.22 1.93
N ARG A 40 -9.25 -13.30 1.52
CA ARG A 40 -9.77 -14.24 0.50
C ARG A 40 -10.95 -15.06 0.99
N PHE A 41 -10.96 -15.42 2.26
CA PHE A 41 -12.09 -16.11 2.88
C PHE A 41 -13.34 -15.23 2.77
N TYR A 42 -13.26 -13.99 3.26
CA TYR A 42 -14.39 -13.04 3.20
C TYR A 42 -14.80 -12.68 1.78
N SER A 43 -13.84 -12.37 0.90
CA SER A 43 -14.12 -12.08 -0.50
C SER A 43 -14.94 -13.19 -1.19
N ALA A 44 -14.74 -14.45 -0.78
CA ALA A 44 -15.49 -15.59 -1.31
C ALA A 44 -16.79 -15.86 -0.53
N TYR A 45 -16.80 -15.62 0.78
CA TYR A 45 -17.96 -15.79 1.65
C TYR A 45 -19.06 -14.79 1.29
N ASP A 46 -18.71 -13.53 1.02
CA ASP A 46 -19.65 -12.45 0.69
C ASP A 46 -20.29 -12.62 -0.70
N GLN A 47 -19.74 -13.51 -1.53
CA GLN A 47 -20.31 -13.88 -2.83
C GLN A 47 -21.29 -15.06 -2.77
N LEU A 48 -21.47 -15.68 -1.60
CA LEU A 48 -22.42 -16.78 -1.43
C LEU A 48 -23.86 -16.25 -1.47
N GLU A 49 -24.74 -16.93 -2.21
CA GLU A 49 -26.18 -16.63 -2.21
C GLU A 49 -26.83 -16.95 -0.85
N GLU A 50 -26.34 -18.00 -0.18
CA GLU A 50 -26.81 -18.44 1.14
C GLU A 50 -25.62 -18.77 2.04
N THR A 51 -25.53 -18.08 3.18
CA THR A 51 -24.39 -18.13 4.10
C THR A 51 -24.63 -19.04 5.31
N ALA A 52 -25.88 -19.37 5.63
CA ALA A 52 -26.28 -20.05 6.87
C ALA A 52 -25.49 -21.35 7.16
N ALA A 53 -25.22 -22.16 6.13
CA ALA A 53 -24.45 -23.40 6.28
C ALA A 53 -22.97 -23.18 6.65
N PHE A 54 -22.43 -21.98 6.41
CA PHE A 54 -21.04 -21.60 6.63
C PHE A 54 -20.85 -20.61 7.78
N GLU A 55 -21.92 -20.12 8.41
CA GLU A 55 -21.83 -19.22 9.57
C GLU A 55 -20.96 -19.80 10.70
N PRO A 56 -21.07 -21.09 11.11
CA PRO A 56 -20.19 -21.64 12.13
C PRO A 56 -18.70 -21.65 11.72
N LEU A 57 -18.43 -21.81 10.41
CA LEU A 57 -17.07 -21.72 9.88
C LEU A 57 -16.57 -20.28 9.93
N ARG A 58 -17.37 -19.32 9.47
CA ARG A 58 -17.03 -17.89 9.56
C ARG A 58 -16.72 -17.49 11.01
N ASP A 59 -17.56 -17.88 11.96
CA ASP A 59 -17.36 -17.55 13.38
C ASP A 59 -16.06 -18.16 13.93
N LEU A 60 -15.69 -19.38 13.50
CA LEU A 60 -14.40 -19.98 13.85
C LEU A 60 -13.23 -19.20 13.26
N ILE A 61 -13.34 -18.75 12.00
CA ILE A 61 -12.32 -17.96 11.31
C ILE A 61 -12.12 -16.61 12.02
N GLU A 62 -13.21 -15.92 12.36
CA GLU A 62 -13.18 -14.67 13.15
C GLU A 62 -12.48 -14.86 14.48
N ASN A 63 -12.83 -15.92 15.21
CA ASN A 63 -12.27 -16.20 16.52
C ASN A 63 -10.76 -16.45 16.43
N ILE A 64 -10.30 -17.23 15.45
CA ILE A 64 -8.87 -17.50 15.28
C ILE A 64 -8.12 -16.23 14.87
N TYR A 65 -8.64 -15.50 13.88
CA TYR A 65 -7.97 -14.29 13.39
C TYR A 65 -7.88 -13.21 14.49
N THR A 66 -8.96 -12.99 15.24
CA THR A 66 -9.01 -11.96 16.27
C THR A 66 -8.28 -12.37 17.55
N ASN A 67 -8.61 -13.55 18.11
CA ASN A 67 -8.21 -13.92 19.47
C ASN A 67 -6.96 -14.78 19.53
N GLU A 68 -6.60 -15.51 18.48
CA GLU A 68 -5.34 -16.28 18.45
C GLU A 68 -4.22 -15.49 17.77
N TYR A 69 -4.51 -14.89 16.61
CA TYR A 69 -3.52 -14.14 15.83
C TYR A 69 -3.34 -12.70 16.33
N LEU A 70 -4.35 -11.84 16.19
CA LEU A 70 -4.22 -10.41 16.50
C LEU A 70 -4.00 -10.15 18.00
N GLU A 71 -4.74 -10.82 18.89
CA GLU A 71 -4.57 -10.68 20.34
C GLU A 71 -3.17 -11.08 20.82
N THR A 72 -2.50 -12.01 20.13
CA THR A 72 -1.11 -12.39 20.40
C THR A 72 -0.10 -11.42 19.78
N LEU A 73 -0.31 -11.02 18.52
CA LEU A 73 0.64 -10.17 17.78
C LEU A 73 0.68 -8.73 18.31
N LEU A 74 -0.49 -8.10 18.54
CA LEU A 74 -0.57 -6.67 18.81
C LEU A 74 0.18 -6.22 20.09
N PRO A 75 0.08 -6.91 21.24
CA PRO A 75 0.83 -6.54 22.44
C PRO A 75 2.35 -6.69 22.24
N LYS A 76 2.77 -7.74 21.52
CA LYS A 76 4.20 -7.97 21.23
C LYS A 76 4.75 -6.91 20.29
N TRP A 77 4.03 -6.57 19.23
CA TRP A 77 4.39 -5.46 18.35
C TRP A 77 4.54 -4.14 19.10
N ASN A 78 3.56 -3.81 19.96
CA ASN A 78 3.57 -2.56 20.73
C ASN A 78 4.72 -2.49 21.74
N ALA A 79 5.12 -3.62 22.33
CA ALA A 79 6.28 -3.68 23.21
C ALA A 79 7.59 -3.57 22.39
N ALA A 80 7.69 -4.34 21.31
CA ALA A 80 8.90 -4.45 20.49
C ALA A 80 9.23 -3.16 19.72
N ILE A 81 8.23 -2.39 19.27
CA ILE A 81 8.48 -1.13 18.56
C ILE A 81 9.15 -0.05 19.45
N GLN A 82 9.15 -0.24 20.77
CA GLN A 82 9.86 0.62 21.72
C GLN A 82 11.36 0.27 21.84
N GLU A 83 11.83 -0.79 21.20
CA GLU A 83 13.26 -1.12 21.13
C GLU A 83 14.06 0.04 20.50
N SER A 84 15.25 0.31 21.05
CA SER A 84 16.07 1.45 20.64
C SER A 84 16.48 1.44 19.16
N ASP A 85 16.54 0.26 18.54
CA ASP A 85 16.91 0.06 17.14
C ASP A 85 15.72 -0.35 16.26
N ALA A 86 14.48 -0.26 16.76
CA ALA A 86 13.27 -0.63 15.99
C ALA A 86 13.20 0.13 14.66
N PHE A 87 13.38 1.45 14.68
CA PHE A 87 13.39 2.31 13.49
C PHE A 87 14.68 2.21 12.64
N MET A 88 15.58 1.30 12.97
CA MET A 88 16.73 0.93 12.13
C MET A 88 16.56 -0.44 11.47
N ALA A 89 15.49 -1.18 11.80
CA ALA A 89 15.26 -2.53 11.30
C ALA A 89 14.98 -2.58 9.79
N LEU A 90 14.36 -1.53 9.24
CA LEU A 90 14.02 -1.40 7.83
C LEU A 90 14.20 0.05 7.36
N PRO A 91 14.31 0.29 6.04
CA PRO A 91 14.29 1.64 5.51
C PRO A 91 13.01 2.39 5.93
N LEU A 92 13.12 3.68 6.23
CA LEU A 92 11.95 4.48 6.61
C LEU A 92 11.22 4.98 5.35
N GLN A 93 9.90 5.07 5.42
CA GLN A 93 9.05 5.63 4.36
C GLN A 93 9.39 7.10 4.11
N ARG A 94 9.70 7.88 5.15
CA ARG A 94 10.15 9.28 5.01
C ARG A 94 11.43 9.44 4.17
N ASP A 95 12.22 8.38 4.01
CA ASP A 95 13.41 8.39 3.16
C ASP A 95 13.11 7.97 1.71
N PHE A 96 11.84 7.71 1.36
CA PHE A 96 11.45 7.13 0.08
C PHE A 96 11.97 7.91 -1.13
N TYR A 97 11.75 9.23 -1.17
CA TYR A 97 12.21 10.05 -2.30
C TYR A 97 13.73 10.01 -2.43
N ALA A 98 14.44 10.18 -1.31
CA ALA A 98 15.90 10.20 -1.28
C ALA A 98 16.51 8.88 -1.78
N ARG A 99 15.92 7.74 -1.39
CA ARG A 99 16.39 6.41 -1.79
C ARG A 99 16.05 6.07 -3.24
N ASN A 100 14.86 6.41 -3.70
CA ASN A 100 14.31 5.86 -4.95
C ASN A 100 14.39 6.80 -6.16
N LEU A 101 14.38 8.12 -5.92
CA LEU A 101 14.11 9.13 -6.96
C LEU A 101 15.15 10.23 -7.06
N LYS A 102 15.80 10.63 -5.96
CA LYS A 102 16.76 11.75 -5.93
C LYS A 102 17.83 11.68 -7.02
N ASN A 103 18.30 10.47 -7.33
CA ASN A 103 19.33 10.22 -8.35
C ASN A 103 18.80 9.40 -9.55
N ALA A 104 17.48 9.30 -9.73
CA ALA A 104 16.88 8.51 -10.81
C ALA A 104 17.13 9.17 -12.18
N LYS A 105 17.87 8.46 -13.04
CA LYS A 105 18.18 8.91 -14.41
C LYS A 105 17.10 8.54 -15.43
N GLU A 106 16.33 7.50 -15.13
CA GLU A 106 15.26 7.02 -15.98
C GLU A 106 13.93 7.65 -15.57
N ARG A 107 13.07 7.91 -16.57
CA ARG A 107 11.70 8.32 -16.30
C ARG A 107 11.02 7.29 -15.41
N THR A 108 10.54 7.73 -14.25
CA THR A 108 9.96 6.86 -13.23
C THR A 108 8.53 7.27 -12.92
N VAL A 109 7.63 6.29 -12.98
CA VAL A 109 6.24 6.45 -12.53
C VAL A 109 6.14 5.89 -11.12
N VAL A 110 5.68 6.70 -10.19
CA VAL A 110 5.37 6.27 -8.83
C VAL A 110 3.87 6.19 -8.69
N ILE A 111 3.34 5.00 -8.44
CA ILE A 111 1.92 4.78 -8.16
C ILE A 111 1.80 4.64 -6.63
N ILE A 112 1.08 5.57 -6.02
CA ILE A 112 0.84 5.62 -4.57
C ILE A 112 -0.60 5.18 -4.35
N SER A 113 -0.79 3.98 -3.82
CA SER A 113 -2.10 3.50 -3.39
C SER A 113 -2.38 3.94 -1.96
N ASP A 114 -3.63 4.31 -1.71
CA ASP A 114 -4.18 4.48 -0.37
C ASP A 114 -4.37 3.14 0.35
N ALA A 115 -4.20 3.13 1.68
CA ALA A 115 -4.43 2.01 2.61
C ALA A 115 -4.04 0.61 2.11
N MET A 116 -2.96 0.52 1.32
CA MET A 116 -2.55 -0.75 0.73
C MET A 116 -1.62 -1.48 1.69
N ARG A 117 -2.21 -2.42 2.44
CA ARG A 117 -1.48 -3.32 3.34
C ARG A 117 -0.47 -4.21 2.62
N TYR A 118 0.51 -4.70 3.37
CA TYR A 118 1.65 -5.45 2.82
C TYR A 118 1.23 -6.73 2.09
N GLU A 119 0.24 -7.49 2.58
CA GLU A 119 -0.28 -8.70 1.93
C GLU A 119 -0.95 -8.38 0.58
N VAL A 120 -1.59 -7.21 0.45
CA VAL A 120 -2.15 -6.72 -0.82
C VAL A 120 -1.01 -6.38 -1.78
N GLY A 121 0.03 -5.68 -1.30
CA GLY A 121 1.25 -5.41 -2.06
C GLY A 121 2.00 -6.69 -2.48
N LYS A 122 2.00 -7.72 -1.63
CA LYS A 122 2.59 -9.04 -1.91
C LYS A 122 1.81 -9.79 -2.99
N GLU A 123 0.48 -9.71 -2.96
CA GLU A 123 -0.36 -10.25 -4.01
C GLU A 123 -0.16 -9.52 -5.35
N LEU A 124 -0.14 -8.18 -5.34
CA LEU A 124 0.20 -7.38 -6.51
C LEU A 124 1.55 -7.81 -7.11
N PHE A 125 2.57 -7.92 -6.26
CA PHE A 125 3.90 -8.37 -6.67
C PHE A 125 3.87 -9.72 -7.37
N ARG A 126 3.18 -10.73 -6.80
CA ARG A 126 3.03 -12.06 -7.41
C ARG A 126 2.40 -11.96 -8.81
N ARG A 127 1.28 -11.24 -8.94
CA ARG A 127 0.58 -11.10 -10.24
C ARG A 127 1.39 -10.35 -11.28
N VAL A 128 2.18 -9.34 -10.88
CA VAL A 128 3.09 -8.64 -11.78
C VAL A 128 4.25 -9.55 -12.18
N GLN A 129 4.78 -10.36 -11.26
CA GLN A 129 5.87 -11.30 -11.53
C GLN A 129 5.47 -12.43 -12.49
N ASP A 130 4.20 -12.82 -12.49
CA ASP A 130 3.65 -13.79 -13.45
C ASP A 130 3.51 -13.23 -14.88
N ASP A 131 3.58 -11.90 -15.07
CA ASP A 131 3.60 -11.29 -16.40
C ASP A 131 4.99 -11.39 -17.03
N PRO A 132 5.17 -12.14 -18.14
CA PRO A 132 6.49 -12.36 -18.74
C PRO A 132 7.14 -11.08 -19.30
N LYS A 133 6.40 -9.97 -19.40
CA LYS A 133 6.92 -8.67 -19.83
C LYS A 133 7.45 -7.83 -18.66
N CYS A 134 7.28 -8.30 -17.43
CA CYS A 134 7.67 -7.58 -16.23
C CYS A 134 8.84 -8.25 -15.53
N THR A 135 9.72 -7.44 -14.95
CA THR A 135 10.70 -7.89 -13.96
C THR A 135 10.43 -7.10 -12.69
N ALA A 136 9.84 -7.77 -11.70
CA ALA A 136 9.44 -7.15 -10.45
C ALA A 136 10.43 -7.50 -9.33
N LYS A 137 10.61 -6.56 -8.40
CA LYS A 137 11.24 -6.79 -7.10
C LYS A 137 10.30 -6.23 -6.04
N LEU A 138 10.19 -6.92 -4.90
CA LEU A 138 9.53 -6.40 -3.72
C LEU A 138 10.58 -5.94 -2.71
N GLU A 139 10.40 -4.72 -2.21
CA GLU A 139 11.14 -4.16 -1.09
C GLU A 139 10.15 -3.68 -0.02
N VAL A 140 10.61 -3.56 1.21
CA VAL A 140 9.81 -3.11 2.36
C VAL A 140 10.37 -1.85 2.97
N GLN A 141 9.50 -1.09 3.64
CA GLN A 141 9.85 0.09 4.41
C GLN A 141 8.88 0.25 5.59
N LEU A 142 9.33 0.89 6.66
CA LEU A 142 8.48 1.22 7.80
C LEU A 142 7.69 2.51 7.51
N SER A 143 6.36 2.43 7.68
CA SER A 143 5.47 3.58 7.62
C SER A 143 5.82 4.63 8.68
N VAL A 144 5.42 5.87 8.42
CA VAL A 144 5.41 6.93 9.43
C VAL A 144 4.39 6.65 10.55
N LEU A 145 4.63 7.24 11.72
CA LEU A 145 3.69 7.21 12.85
C LEU A 145 3.22 8.65 13.16
N PRO A 146 1.90 8.89 13.31
CA PRO A 146 0.81 7.93 13.09
C PRO A 146 0.70 7.51 11.62
N SER A 147 0.27 6.27 11.37
CA SER A 147 0.15 5.71 10.02
C SER A 147 -1.22 6.05 9.45
N TYR A 148 -1.29 7.15 8.70
CA TYR A 148 -2.53 7.62 8.06
C TYR A 148 -2.22 8.41 6.79
N THR A 149 -3.22 8.54 5.92
CA THR A 149 -3.16 9.10 4.57
C THR A 149 -2.33 10.39 4.48
N ARG A 150 -2.61 11.42 5.30
CA ARG A 150 -1.97 12.75 5.12
C ARG A 150 -0.47 12.71 5.39
N LEU A 151 -0.04 12.07 6.48
CA LEU A 151 1.38 11.98 6.84
C LEU A 151 2.11 11.01 5.93
N GLY A 152 1.48 9.89 5.57
CA GLY A 152 2.00 8.90 4.63
C GLY A 152 2.28 9.48 3.26
N MET A 153 1.31 10.21 2.68
CA MET A 153 1.48 10.86 1.37
C MET A 153 2.58 11.92 1.40
N ALA A 154 2.70 12.66 2.51
CA ALA A 154 3.75 13.66 2.69
C ALA A 154 5.14 13.03 2.80
N ALA A 155 5.26 11.90 3.50
CA ALA A 155 6.52 11.18 3.69
C ALA A 155 7.15 10.68 2.37
N LEU A 156 6.33 10.48 1.33
CA LEU A 156 6.80 10.05 0.01
C LEU A 156 7.36 11.19 -0.85
N LEU A 157 7.13 12.45 -0.49
CA LEU A 157 7.62 13.63 -1.22
C LEU A 157 9.05 14.00 -0.80
N PRO A 158 9.79 14.78 -1.62
CA PRO A 158 11.08 15.32 -1.19
C PRO A 158 10.91 16.30 -0.04
N HIS A 159 11.67 16.11 1.04
CA HIS A 159 11.66 16.99 2.20
C HIS A 159 13.00 16.92 2.96
N THR A 160 13.31 17.96 3.72
CA THR A 160 14.33 17.94 4.77
C THR A 160 13.66 17.77 6.14
N GLU A 161 12.51 18.42 6.33
CA GLU A 161 11.71 18.38 7.55
C GLU A 161 10.25 18.02 7.23
N LEU A 162 9.69 17.13 8.05
CA LEU A 162 8.29 16.75 8.04
C LEU A 162 7.70 17.11 9.41
N THR A 163 6.75 18.05 9.44
CA THR A 163 6.19 18.60 10.69
C THR A 163 4.71 18.27 10.79
N LEU A 164 4.28 17.74 11.95
CA LEU A 164 2.88 17.65 12.34
C LEU A 164 2.59 18.80 13.33
N THR A 165 1.71 19.72 12.96
CA THR A 165 1.35 20.87 13.80
C THR A 165 0.32 20.47 14.87
N ASP A 166 0.12 21.33 15.87
CA ASP A 166 -0.88 21.12 16.94
C ASP A 166 -2.32 21.02 16.41
N ASP A 167 -2.61 21.61 15.24
CA ASP A 167 -3.89 21.48 14.54
C ASP A 167 -3.93 20.30 13.53
N PHE A 168 -3.02 19.33 13.69
CA PHE A 168 -2.91 18.10 12.89
C PHE A 168 -2.70 18.32 11.39
N LYS A 169 -2.10 19.47 11.01
CA LYS A 169 -1.65 19.70 9.64
C LYS A 169 -0.27 19.13 9.43
N VAL A 170 -0.04 18.62 8.24
CA VAL A 170 1.26 18.09 7.82
C VAL A 170 1.92 19.12 6.93
N LEU A 171 3.14 19.51 7.30
CA LEU A 171 3.96 20.45 6.54
C LEU A 171 5.24 19.77 6.06
N ILE A 172 5.64 20.09 4.83
CA ILE A 172 6.93 19.73 4.24
C ILE A 172 7.76 21.01 4.11
N ASP A 173 8.88 21.07 4.84
CA ASP A 173 9.76 22.24 4.87
C ASP A 173 8.97 23.56 5.10
N GLY A 174 8.00 23.50 6.03
CA GLY A 174 7.11 24.61 6.38
C GLY A 174 5.96 24.89 5.41
N GLN A 175 5.74 24.06 4.40
CA GLN A 175 4.68 24.26 3.39
C GLN A 175 3.59 23.19 3.45
N PRO A 176 2.30 23.55 3.22
CA PRO A 176 1.22 22.57 3.17
C PRO A 176 1.37 21.63 1.97
N CYS A 177 0.85 20.41 2.11
CA CYS A 177 0.89 19.36 1.08
C CYS A 177 -0.43 18.56 1.00
N GLU A 178 -1.55 19.19 1.34
CA GLU A 178 -2.84 18.54 1.49
C GLU A 178 -3.45 18.14 0.16
N ASN A 179 -3.28 18.97 -0.88
CA ASN A 179 -3.86 18.74 -2.20
C ASN A 179 -2.82 18.43 -3.29
N LEU A 180 -3.29 17.93 -4.42
CA LEU A 180 -2.45 17.49 -5.54
C LEU A 180 -1.51 18.60 -6.06
N SER A 181 -2.01 19.84 -6.17
CA SER A 181 -1.22 20.98 -6.64
C SER A 181 -0.10 21.36 -5.68
N GLU A 182 -0.34 21.31 -4.38
CA GLU A 182 0.70 21.55 -3.35
C GLU A 182 1.79 20.47 -3.41
N ARG A 183 1.38 19.21 -3.50
CA ARG A 183 2.32 18.07 -3.64
C ARG A 183 3.15 18.19 -4.92
N GLU A 184 2.53 18.58 -6.02
CA GLU A 184 3.25 18.85 -7.29
C GLU A 184 4.24 20.00 -7.15
N ALA A 185 3.85 21.10 -6.50
CA ALA A 185 4.72 22.24 -6.26
C ALA A 185 5.94 21.87 -5.43
N ILE A 186 5.77 21.04 -4.39
CA ILE A 186 6.87 20.49 -3.58
C ILE A 186 7.79 19.61 -4.42
N LEU A 187 7.23 18.66 -5.17
CA LEU A 187 8.00 17.74 -6.01
C LEU A 187 8.84 18.47 -7.05
N ARG A 188 8.29 19.53 -7.66
CA ARG A 188 8.96 20.35 -8.68
C ARG A 188 10.19 21.09 -8.19
N LYS A 189 10.30 21.38 -6.89
CA LYS A 189 11.51 22.03 -6.34
C LYS A 189 12.75 21.15 -6.47
N CYS A 190 12.59 19.83 -6.39
CA CYS A 190 13.68 18.87 -6.50
C CYS A 190 13.75 18.21 -7.88
N SER A 191 12.62 18.11 -8.59
CA SER A 191 12.52 17.55 -9.93
C SER A 191 11.62 18.44 -10.81
N PRO A 192 12.16 19.49 -11.46
CA PRO A 192 11.35 20.43 -12.26
C PRO A 192 10.46 19.76 -13.31
N ASP A 193 10.96 18.67 -13.90
CA ASP A 193 10.24 17.83 -14.86
C ASP A 193 9.35 16.79 -14.18
N SER A 194 8.62 17.18 -13.13
CA SER A 194 7.65 16.33 -12.45
C SER A 194 6.20 16.77 -12.64
N VAL A 195 5.30 15.80 -12.43
CA VAL A 195 3.85 16.02 -12.42
C VAL A 195 3.19 15.06 -11.42
N CYS A 196 2.13 15.52 -10.78
CA CYS A 196 1.26 14.70 -9.95
C CYS A 196 -0.12 14.58 -10.63
N VAL A 197 -0.66 13.38 -10.72
CA VAL A 197 -1.97 13.11 -11.34
C VAL A 197 -2.80 12.17 -10.47
N GLN A 198 -4.13 12.28 -10.57
CA GLN A 198 -5.04 11.29 -10.00
C GLN A 198 -5.21 10.14 -10.99
N PHE A 199 -5.26 8.91 -10.49
CA PHE A 199 -5.53 7.71 -11.27
C PHE A 199 -6.79 7.86 -12.14
N ASP A 200 -7.90 8.31 -11.54
CA ASP A 200 -9.18 8.48 -12.24
C ASP A 200 -9.12 9.49 -13.38
N SER A 201 -8.24 10.48 -13.29
CA SER A 201 -8.04 11.47 -14.35
C SER A 201 -7.30 10.90 -15.56
N ILE A 202 -6.60 9.78 -15.42
CA ILE A 202 -5.76 9.22 -16.49
C ILE A 202 -6.22 7.84 -16.99
N LYS A 203 -7.00 7.09 -16.20
CA LYS A 203 -7.42 5.72 -16.52
C LYS A 203 -8.28 5.59 -17.77
N SER A 204 -8.92 6.66 -18.21
CA SER A 204 -9.81 6.67 -19.39
C SER A 204 -9.35 7.61 -20.50
N LEU A 205 -8.22 8.31 -20.34
CA LEU A 205 -7.73 9.26 -21.35
C LEU A 205 -7.42 8.61 -22.69
N LYS A 206 -7.71 9.31 -23.79
CA LYS A 206 -7.25 8.88 -25.10
C LYS A 206 -5.73 8.80 -25.12
N ILE A 207 -5.17 7.93 -25.96
CA ILE A 207 -3.72 7.67 -26.00
C ILE A 207 -2.91 8.96 -26.19
N ALA A 208 -3.37 9.90 -27.02
CA ALA A 208 -2.70 11.18 -27.23
C ALA A 208 -2.65 12.03 -25.95
N ASP A 209 -3.77 12.13 -25.23
CA ASP A 209 -3.88 12.90 -23.98
C ASP A 209 -3.11 12.22 -22.85
N LEU A 210 -3.09 10.89 -22.81
CA LEU A 210 -2.25 10.15 -21.88
C LEU A 210 -0.78 10.47 -22.16
N ARG A 211 -0.32 10.37 -23.42
CA ARG A 211 1.08 10.64 -23.80
C ARG A 211 1.53 12.05 -23.44
N SER A 212 0.65 13.05 -23.56
CA SER A 212 1.01 14.44 -23.28
C SER A 212 1.42 14.63 -21.81
N ILE A 213 0.79 13.92 -20.88
CA ILE A 213 1.13 13.95 -19.44
C ILE A 213 2.57 13.51 -19.19
N PHE A 214 3.04 12.46 -19.88
CA PHE A 214 4.38 11.91 -19.69
C PHE A 214 5.45 12.61 -20.53
N THR A 215 5.06 13.41 -21.52
CA THR A 215 5.99 14.06 -22.45
C THR A 215 6.84 15.09 -21.69
N GLY A 216 8.16 14.95 -21.78
CA GLY A 216 9.09 15.82 -21.07
C GLY A 216 9.10 15.63 -19.54
N LYS A 217 8.43 14.61 -18.99
CA LYS A 217 8.45 14.34 -17.54
C LYS A 217 9.48 13.27 -17.19
N GLN A 218 10.21 13.51 -16.11
CA GLN A 218 11.16 12.60 -15.50
C GLN A 218 10.52 11.81 -14.35
N VAL A 219 9.64 12.44 -13.57
CA VAL A 219 8.95 11.81 -12.44
C VAL A 219 7.45 12.05 -12.57
N VAL A 220 6.65 10.98 -12.54
CA VAL A 220 5.20 11.06 -12.58
C VAL A 220 4.64 10.38 -11.34
N TYR A 221 4.01 11.14 -10.45
CA TYR A 221 3.30 10.59 -9.30
C TYR A 221 1.84 10.39 -9.68
N VAL A 222 1.35 9.17 -9.52
CA VAL A 222 -0.05 8.78 -9.70
C VAL A 222 -0.62 8.45 -8.34
N TYR A 223 -1.60 9.22 -7.87
CA TYR A 223 -2.34 8.95 -6.65
C TYR A 223 -3.54 8.07 -6.98
N HIS A 224 -3.63 6.92 -6.33
CA HIS A 224 -4.66 5.91 -6.52
C HIS A 224 -5.42 5.77 -5.20
N ASN A 225 -6.70 6.20 -5.19
CA ASN A 225 -7.51 6.31 -3.98
C ASN A 225 -8.73 5.36 -4.05
N GLN A 226 -8.50 4.05 -4.02
CA GLN A 226 -9.61 3.08 -4.05
C GLN A 226 -9.97 2.51 -2.69
N ILE A 227 -8.97 2.29 -1.83
CA ILE A 227 -9.18 1.53 -0.59
C ILE A 227 -9.80 2.44 0.47
N ASP A 228 -9.23 3.62 0.75
CA ASP A 228 -9.76 4.62 1.68
C ASP A 228 -11.16 5.05 1.24
N ALA A 229 -11.38 5.22 -0.07
CA ALA A 229 -12.66 5.68 -0.61
C ALA A 229 -13.86 4.79 -0.21
N ARG A 230 -13.61 3.49 0.03
CA ARG A 230 -14.61 2.52 0.53
C ARG A 230 -14.46 2.23 2.02
N GLY A 231 -13.23 2.23 2.55
CA GLY A 231 -12.95 1.95 3.97
C GLY A 231 -13.31 3.06 4.95
N ASP A 232 -13.36 4.33 4.50
CA ASP A 232 -13.59 5.48 5.41
C ASP A 232 -15.07 5.73 5.75
N LYS A 233 -16.00 5.03 5.08
CA LYS A 233 -17.44 5.26 5.24
C LYS A 233 -18.11 4.02 5.83
N PRO A 234 -18.82 4.14 6.96
CA PRO A 234 -19.48 3.01 7.61
C PRO A 234 -20.43 2.20 6.72
N ASN A 235 -20.95 2.80 5.65
CA ASN A 235 -21.88 2.16 4.72
C ASN A 235 -21.21 1.49 3.50
N THR A 236 -19.88 1.51 3.41
CA THR A 236 -19.09 0.82 2.37
C THR A 236 -17.89 0.05 2.95
N GLU A 237 -17.76 -0.02 4.28
CA GLU A 237 -16.67 -0.73 4.97
C GLU A 237 -16.62 -2.23 4.62
N ASP A 238 -17.77 -2.83 4.31
CA ASP A 238 -17.89 -4.20 3.82
C ASP A 238 -17.29 -4.41 2.42
N GLU A 239 -17.07 -3.33 1.66
CA GLU A 239 -16.49 -3.39 0.31
C GLU A 239 -14.94 -3.36 0.30
N VAL A 240 -14.27 -3.21 1.45
CA VAL A 240 -12.81 -3.01 1.53
C VAL A 240 -12.02 -4.18 0.92
N PHE A 241 -12.48 -5.42 1.09
CA PHE A 241 -11.82 -6.57 0.48
C PHE A 241 -11.94 -6.60 -1.04
N VAL A 242 -13.10 -6.16 -1.56
CA VAL A 242 -13.33 -5.96 -2.99
C VAL A 242 -12.44 -4.82 -3.50
N ALA A 243 -12.37 -3.71 -2.76
CA ALA A 243 -11.51 -2.57 -3.08
C ALA A 243 -10.04 -2.98 -3.24
N CYS A 244 -9.52 -3.84 -2.35
CA CYS A 244 -8.17 -4.38 -2.45
C CYS A 244 -7.96 -5.17 -3.76
N GLN A 245 -8.95 -5.98 -4.17
CA GLN A 245 -8.87 -6.78 -5.39
C GLN A 245 -8.92 -5.91 -6.65
N GLU A 246 -9.76 -4.88 -6.63
CA GLU A 246 -9.85 -3.90 -7.70
C GLU A 246 -8.58 -3.06 -7.80
N ALA A 247 -8.04 -2.58 -6.69
CA ALA A 247 -6.78 -1.82 -6.62
C ALA A 247 -5.63 -2.57 -7.30
N ILE A 248 -5.46 -3.86 -6.99
CA ILE A 248 -4.45 -4.70 -7.65
C ILE A 248 -4.65 -4.73 -9.17
N THR A 249 -5.89 -4.88 -9.62
CA THR A 249 -6.23 -4.99 -11.05
C THR A 249 -6.01 -3.66 -11.77
N GLU A 250 -6.51 -2.56 -11.19
CA GLU A 250 -6.37 -1.20 -11.70
C GLU A 250 -4.89 -0.78 -11.81
N ILE A 251 -4.06 -1.11 -10.83
CA ILE A 251 -2.62 -0.84 -10.86
C ILE A 251 -1.92 -1.63 -11.98
N ILE A 252 -2.20 -2.92 -12.12
CA ILE A 252 -1.61 -3.76 -13.18
C ILE A 252 -2.01 -3.23 -14.57
N ASP A 253 -3.30 -2.94 -14.76
CA ASP A 253 -3.80 -2.44 -16.03
C ASP A 253 -3.24 -1.05 -16.35
N LEU A 254 -3.06 -0.20 -15.34
CA LEU A 254 -2.39 1.09 -15.51
C LEU A 254 -0.93 0.93 -15.94
N ILE A 255 -0.17 0.04 -15.29
CA ILE A 255 1.23 -0.26 -15.65
C ILE A 255 1.30 -0.71 -17.11
N ARG A 256 0.44 -1.64 -17.53
CA ARG A 256 0.38 -2.13 -18.92
C ARG A 256 0.01 -1.02 -19.90
N ARG A 257 -0.96 -0.19 -19.55
CA ARG A 257 -1.42 0.94 -20.38
C ARG A 257 -0.32 1.97 -20.56
N ILE A 258 0.35 2.39 -19.49
CA ILE A 258 1.44 3.37 -19.53
C ILE A 258 2.64 2.80 -20.32
N SER A 259 3.00 1.54 -20.08
CA SER A 259 4.09 0.87 -20.81
C SER A 259 3.83 0.87 -22.32
N THR A 260 2.62 0.50 -22.73
CA THR A 260 2.24 0.38 -24.15
C THR A 260 2.01 1.74 -24.80
N SER A 261 1.33 2.64 -24.10
CA SER A 261 0.83 3.89 -24.69
C SER A 261 1.81 5.04 -24.50
N ALA A 262 2.56 5.11 -23.40
CA ALA A 262 3.44 6.22 -23.05
C ALA A 262 4.94 5.84 -23.02
N ASN A 263 5.30 4.63 -23.48
CA ASN A 263 6.69 4.17 -23.64
C ASN A 263 7.54 4.40 -22.37
N THR A 264 6.97 4.08 -21.21
CA THR A 264 7.58 4.27 -19.90
C THR A 264 7.58 2.94 -19.16
N TYR A 265 8.75 2.51 -18.69
CA TYR A 265 8.97 1.11 -18.26
C TYR A 265 9.47 0.96 -16.82
N ARG A 266 9.81 2.07 -16.15
CA ARG A 266 10.22 2.06 -14.74
C ARG A 266 9.07 2.51 -13.86
N PHE A 267 8.58 1.59 -13.04
CA PHE A 267 7.48 1.81 -12.11
C PHE A 267 7.94 1.53 -10.68
N ILE A 268 7.42 2.32 -9.75
CA ILE A 268 7.47 2.03 -8.31
C ILE A 268 6.04 2.08 -7.82
N VAL A 269 5.52 0.96 -7.32
CA VAL A 269 4.24 0.95 -6.63
C VAL A 269 4.51 0.98 -5.14
N THR A 270 3.88 1.90 -4.42
CA THR A 270 4.03 2.05 -2.97
C THR A 270 2.68 2.43 -2.37
N ALA A 271 2.65 2.53 -1.04
CA ALA A 271 1.49 2.96 -0.29
C ALA A 271 1.84 4.17 0.57
N ASP A 272 0.87 5.03 0.82
CA ASP A 272 0.98 6.06 1.85
C ASP A 272 0.86 5.46 3.26
N HIS A 273 0.02 4.45 3.43
CA HIS A 273 -0.14 3.64 4.63
C HIS A 273 -0.80 2.29 4.28
N GLY A 274 -1.03 1.46 5.29
CA GLY A 274 -1.83 0.23 5.21
C GLY A 274 -2.84 0.20 6.34
#